data_AF-A0A7U7L963-F1
#
_entry.id   AF-A0A7U7L963-F1
#
_cell.length_a   1.000
_cell.length_b   1.000
_cell.length_c   1.000
_cell.angle_alpha   90.00
_cell.angle_beta   90.00
_cell.angle_gamma   90.00
#
_symmetry.space_group_name_H-M   'P 1'
#
loop_
_entity.id
_entity.type
_entity.pdbx_description
1 polymer ?
#
loop_
_entity_poly.entity_id
_entity_poly.type
_entity_poly.pdbx_seq_one_letter_code
_entity_poly.pdbx_strand_id
1 'polypeptide(L)'
;MLKNIIYLLAVQGGNYIFPLITLPYLVRVLEPTGYGIYGYSFALIQYFILLVDYGFNYSAPKAISLNRYNNDNISSIFWNIVAIKIII
;
A
#
# COMPACT_ATOMS: atom_id res chain seq x y z
N MET A 1 11.11 5.66 -21.42
CA MET A 1 10.77 6.54 -20.27
C MET A 1 9.38 7.14 -20.38
N LEU A 2 9.01 7.81 -21.48
CA LEU A 2 7.69 8.47 -21.63
C LEU A 2 6.50 7.54 -21.36
N LYS A 3 6.55 6.30 -21.86
CA LYS A 3 5.53 5.27 -21.62
C LYS A 3 5.34 4.95 -20.14
N ASN A 4 6.44 4.78 -19.39
CA ASN A 4 6.40 4.47 -17.96
C ASN A 4 5.87 5.66 -17.14
N ILE A 5 6.24 6.89 -17.53
CA ILE A 5 5.73 8.12 -16.91
C ILE A 5 4.22 8.24 -17.12
N ILE A 6 3.72 7.97 -18.32
CA ILE A 6 2.28 8.01 -18.63
C ILE A 6 1.53 6.94 -17.81
N TYR A 7 2.06 5.72 -17.71
CA TYR A 7 1.45 4.68 -16.86
C TYR A 7 1.46 5.07 -15.39
N LEU A 8 2.57 5.62 -14.88
CA LEU A 8 2.66 6.08 -13.50
C LEU A 8 1.67 7.22 -13.24
N LEU A 9 1.54 8.18 -14.16
CA LEU A 9 0.58 9.27 -14.07
C LEU A 9 -0.86 8.78 -14.10
N ALA A 10 -1.19 7.79 -14.94
CA ALA A 10 -2.52 7.21 -14.99
C ALA A 10 -2.88 6.51 -13.66
N VAL A 11 -1.95 5.72 -13.12
CA VAL A 11 -2.12 5.02 -11.83
C VAL A 11 -2.26 6.01 -10.68
N GLN A 12 -1.35 7.00 -10.59
CA GLN A 12 -1.40 8.00 -9.52
C GLN A 12 -2.63 8.91 -9.67
N GLY A 13 -2.98 9.31 -10.88
CA GLY A 13 -4.20 10.05 -11.17
C GLY A 13 -5.44 9.31 -10.69
N GLY A 14 -5.56 8.02 -10.99
CA GLY A 14 -6.63 7.16 -10.47
C GLY A 14 -6.66 7.14 -8.94
N ASN A 15 -5.52 6.92 -8.29
CA ASN A 15 -5.40 6.90 -6.83
C ASN A 15 -5.84 8.20 -6.15
N TYR A 16 -5.78 9.35 -6.82
CA TYR A 16 -6.27 10.62 -6.28
C TYR A 16 -7.73 10.95 -6.66
N ILE A 17 -8.17 10.55 -7.86
CA ILE A 17 -9.54 10.77 -8.33
C ILE A 17 -10.55 9.98 -7.48
N PHE A 18 -10.22 8.74 -7.10
CA PHE A 18 -11.08 7.92 -6.23
C PHE A 18 -11.39 8.58 -4.88
N PRO A 19 -10.39 9.01 -4.08
CA PRO A 19 -10.60 9.80 -2.87
C PRO A 19 -11.45 11.04 -3.14
N LEU A 20 -11.20 11.78 -4.22
CA LEU A 20 -11.91 13.02 -4.51
C LEU A 20 -13.41 12.81 -4.78
N ILE A 21 -13.79 11.70 -5.42
CA ILE A 21 -15.19 11.33 -5.66
C ILE A 21 -15.83 10.71 -4.41
N THR A 22 -15.08 9.91 -3.65
CA THR A 22 -15.57 9.28 -2.41
C THR A 22 -15.75 10.28 -1.28
N LEU A 23 -14.98 11.38 -1.24
CA LEU A 23 -15.05 12.42 -0.23
C LEU A 23 -16.44 13.07 -0.10
N PRO A 24 -17.08 13.60 -1.16
CA PRO A 24 -18.43 14.16 -1.06
C PRO A 24 -19.48 13.10 -0.70
N TYR A 25 -19.26 11.84 -1.09
CA TYR A 25 -20.15 10.74 -0.71
C TYR A 25 -20.04 10.42 0.79
N LEU A 26 -18.82 10.23 1.29
CA LEU A 26 -18.55 9.96 2.71
C LEU A 26 -19.06 11.10 3.60
N VAL A 27 -18.81 12.36 3.23
CA VAL A 27 -19.28 13.53 4.00
C VAL A 27 -20.81 13.60 4.04
N ARG A 28 -21.50 13.20 2.97
CA ARG A 28 -22.96 13.21 2.91
C ARG A 28 -23.60 12.05 3.67
N VAL A 29 -22.94 10.89 3.74
CA VAL A 29 -23.49 9.67 4.38
C VAL A 29 -23.12 9.56 5.85
N LEU A 30 -21.89 9.90 6.23
CA LEU A 30 -21.41 9.77 7.62
C LEU A 30 -21.64 11.02 8.47
N GLU A 31 -22.03 12.14 7.87
CA GLU A 31 -22.07 13.46 8.51
C GLU A 31 -20.69 13.87 9.10
N PRO A 32 -20.48 15.12 9.54
CA PRO A 32 -19.17 15.58 10.02
C PRO A 32 -18.64 14.77 11.22
N THR A 33 -19.54 14.20 12.02
CA THR A 33 -19.23 13.41 13.22
C THR A 33 -18.69 12.02 12.87
N GLY A 34 -19.33 11.30 11.94
CA GLY A 34 -18.86 9.98 11.50
C GLY A 34 -17.60 10.04 10.64
N TYR A 35 -17.42 11.11 9.86
CA TYR A 35 -16.21 11.30 9.07
C TYR A 35 -14.96 11.53 9.93
N GLY A 36 -15.09 12.20 11.08
CA GLY A 36 -13.99 12.38 12.04
C GLY A 36 -13.49 11.06 12.63
N ILE A 37 -14.41 10.17 13.02
CA ILE A 37 -14.08 8.84 13.57
C ILE A 37 -13.45 7.96 12.49
N TYR A 38 -13.99 8.00 11.26
CA TYR A 38 -13.40 7.29 10.12
C TYR A 38 -11.98 7.79 9.83
N GLY A 39 -11.79 9.11 9.72
CA GLY A 39 -10.49 9.71 9.44
C GLY A 39 -9.45 9.39 10.51
N TYR A 40 -9.83 9.43 11.80
CA TYR A 40 -8.95 9.03 12.90
C TYR A 40 -8.55 7.56 12.82
N SER A 41 -9.54 6.67 12.61
CA SER A 41 -9.29 5.22 12.49
C SER A 41 -8.41 4.92 11.27
N PHE A 42 -8.69 5.57 10.14
CA PHE A 42 -7.93 5.42 8.90
C PHE A 42 -6.48 5.89 9.06
N ALA A 43 -6.25 7.03 9.71
CA ALA A 43 -4.90 7.51 10.01
C ALA A 43 -4.13 6.52 10.91
N LEU A 44 -4.79 5.97 11.92
CA LEU A 44 -4.21 5.00 12.84
C LEU A 44 -3.82 3.70 12.11
N ILE A 45 -4.69 3.18 11.25
CA ILE A 45 -4.39 2.04 10.36
C ILE A 45 -3.18 2.36 9.48
N GLN A 46 -3.14 3.56 8.88
CA GLN A 46 -2.03 3.94 8.00
C GLN A 46 -0.68 4.02 8.72
N TYR A 47 -0.64 4.41 9.99
CA TYR A 47 0.59 4.35 10.77
C TYR A 47 1.09 2.91 10.96
N PHE A 48 0.20 1.94 11.20
CA PHE A 48 0.57 0.53 11.29
C PHE A 48 1.04 -0.03 9.94
N ILE A 49 0.34 0.29 8.85
CA ILE A 49 0.75 -0.11 7.50
C ILE A 49 2.15 0.43 7.20
N LEU A 50 2.41 1.71 7.50
CA LEU A 50 3.73 2.31 7.29
C LEU A 50 4.83 1.56 8.05
N LEU A 51 4.58 1.18 9.31
CA LEU A 51 5.53 0.42 10.12
C LEU A 51 5.81 -0.96 9.50
N VAL A 52 4.75 -1.68 9.13
CA VAL A 52 4.83 -3.01 8.51
C VAL A 52 5.57 -2.94 7.17
N ASP A 53 5.20 -2.01 6.30
CA ASP A 53 5.84 -1.80 5.01
C ASP A 53 7.30 -1.39 5.14
N TYR A 54 7.65 -0.57 6.13
CA TYR A 54 9.04 -0.21 6.38
C TYR A 54 9.86 -1.45 6.77
N GLY A 55 9.31 -2.32 7.63
CA GLY A 55 9.92 -3.59 8.00
C GLY A 55 10.14 -4.52 6.80
N PHE A 56 9.13 -4.68 5.94
CA PHE A 56 9.24 -5.51 4.75
C PHE A 56 10.16 -4.92 3.67
N ASN A 57 10.10 -3.60 3.43
CA ASN A 57 10.97 -2.94 2.46
C ASN A 57 12.45 -2.96 2.86
N TYR A 58 12.77 -3.11 4.14
CA TYR A 58 14.16 -3.29 4.59
C TYR A 58 14.59 -4.75 4.65
N SER A 59 13.69 -5.65 5.06
CA SER A 59 14.01 -7.08 5.23
C SER A 59 14.04 -7.83 3.90
N ALA A 60 13.14 -7.53 2.96
CA ALA A 60 13.03 -8.24 1.70
C ALA A 60 14.25 -8.06 0.78
N PRO A 61 14.78 -6.84 0.53
CA PRO A 61 15.96 -6.67 -0.32
C PRO A 61 17.22 -7.24 0.32
N LYS A 62 17.30 -7.24 1.66
CA LYS A 62 18.39 -7.88 2.40
C LYS A 62 18.38 -9.39 2.22
N ALA A 63 17.21 -10.03 2.35
CA ALA A 63 17.07 -11.48 2.17
C ALA A 63 17.32 -11.92 0.72
N ILE A 64 16.89 -11.13 -0.26
CA ILE A 64 17.11 -11.38 -1.70
C ILE A 64 18.58 -11.17 -2.08
N SER A 65 19.24 -10.13 -1.57
CA SER A 65 20.66 -9.88 -1.86
C SER A 65 21.59 -10.96 -1.30
N LEU A 66 21.25 -11.55 -0.15
CA LEU A 66 21.97 -12.69 0.43
C LEU A 66 21.78 -14.01 -0.36
N ASN A 67 20.65 -14.19 -1.04
CA ASN A 67 20.30 -15.41 -1.79
C ASN A 67 20.35 -15.23 -3.32
N ARG A 68 21.15 -14.28 -3.81
CA ARG A 68 21.15 -13.81 -5.22
C ARG A 68 21.35 -14.89 -6.30
N TYR A 69 21.89 -16.06 -5.93
CA TYR A 69 22.20 -17.16 -6.86
C TYR A 69 21.21 -18.33 -6.84
N ASN A 70 20.18 -18.31 -5.97
CA ASN A 70 19.23 -19.41 -5.85
C ASN A 70 17.78 -18.92 -6.05
N ASN A 71 17.28 -19.03 -7.29
CA ASN A 71 15.98 -18.52 -7.71
C ASN A 71 14.81 -19.13 -6.91
N ASP A 72 14.92 -20.38 -6.46
CA ASP A 72 13.87 -21.05 -5.70
C ASP A 72 13.68 -20.41 -4.31
N ASN A 73 14.77 -20.00 -3.65
CA ASN A 73 14.71 -19.29 -2.37
C ASN A 73 14.16 -17.86 -2.51
N ILE A 74 14.48 -17.18 -3.61
CA ILE A 74 13.94 -15.83 -3.86
C ILE A 74 12.42 -15.90 -4.07
N SER A 75 11.95 -16.91 -4.80
CA SER A 75 10.52 -17.15 -5.02
C SER A 75 9.79 -17.42 -3.70
N SER A 76 10.31 -18.27 -2.82
CA SER A 76 9.66 -18.58 -1.54
C SER A 76 9.59 -17.36 -0.60
N ILE A 77 10.65 -16.56 -0.53
CA ILE A 77 10.67 -15.32 0.27
C ILE A 77 9.65 -14.32 -0.27
N PHE A 78 9.58 -14.16 -1.60
CA PHE A 78 8.60 -13.27 -2.23
C PHE A 78 7.16 -13.73 -1.95
N TRP A 79 6.86 -15.01 -2.13
CA TRP A 79 5.53 -15.56 -1.87
C TRP A 79 5.13 -15.48 -0.40
N ASN A 80 6.06 -15.66 0.54
CA ASN A 80 5.78 -15.46 1.96
C ASN A 80 5.43 -14.00 2.28
N ILE A 81 6.17 -13.04 1.73
CA ILE A 81 5.88 -11.62 1.93
C ILE A 81 4.53 -11.24 1.31
N VAL A 82 4.26 -11.73 0.09
CA VAL A 82 2.98 -11.50 -0.59
C VAL A 82 1.82 -12.13 0.18
N ALA A 83 1.98 -13.36 0.69
CA ALA A 83 0.96 -14.03 1.49
C ALA A 83 0.65 -13.24 2.78
N ILE A 84 1.68 -12.75 3.47
CA ILE A 84 1.48 -11.92 4.68
C ILE A 84 0.80 -10.59 4.32
N LYS A 85 1.18 -9.95 3.21
CA LYS A 85 0.54 -8.72 2.71
C LYS A 85 -0.89 -8.90 2.21
N ILE A 86 -1.32 -10.13 1.87
CA ILE A 86 -2.70 -10.44 1.48
C ILE A 86 -3.58 -10.70 2.71
N ILE A 87 -2.99 -11.23 3.78
CA ILE A 87 -3.68 -11.51 5.05
C ILE A 87 -3.92 -10.22 5.86
N ILE A 88 -3.00 -9.26 5.76
CA ILE A 88 -3.10 -7.92 6.35
C ILE A 88 -3.98 -7.03 5.47
#